data_AF-A0A7G8FZT8-F1
#
_entry.id   AF-A0A7G8FZT8-F1
#
_cell.length_a   1.000
_cell.length_b   1.000
_cell.length_c   1.000
_cell.angle_alpha   90.00
_cell.angle_beta   90.00
_cell.angle_gamma   90.00
#
_symmetry.space_group_name_H-M   'P 1'
#
loop_
_entity.id
_entity.type
_entity.pdbx_description
1 polymer ?
#
loop_
_entity_poly.entity_id
_entity_poly.type
_entity_poly.pdbx_seq_one_letter_code
_entity_poly.pdbx_strand_id
1 'polypeptide(L)' 'MSRLWLLHELQKLESCFGRDRTREDRWGPRSLDLDLLFWSDFRFDQALLTLPHPRLHLRSFVLEPLLEAMRIFI' A
#
# COMPACT_ATOMS: atom_id res chain seq x y z
N MET A 1 10.76 -13.84 2.11
CA MET A 1 10.17 -12.73 2.90
C MET A 1 8.65 -12.84 2.84
N SER A 2 7.92 -12.62 3.94
CA SER A 2 6.45 -12.76 3.98
C SER A 2 5.75 -11.43 3.71
N ARG A 3 4.50 -11.48 3.19
CA ARG A 3 3.66 -10.30 2.94
C ARG A 3 3.42 -9.47 4.20
N LEU A 4 3.16 -10.14 5.32
CA LEU A 4 2.91 -9.47 6.60
C LEU A 4 4.18 -8.79 7.14
N TRP A 5 5.35 -9.38 6.90
CA TRP A 5 6.62 -8.74 7.24
C TRP A 5 6.80 -7.44 6.43
N LEU A 6 6.55 -7.47 5.12
CA LEU A 6 6.69 -6.26 4.30
C LEU A 6 5.70 -5.18 4.74
N LEU A 7 4.44 -5.53 5.00
CA LEU A 7 3.45 -4.59 5.52
C LEU A 7 3.95 -3.90 6.80
N HIS A 8 4.53 -4.66 7.72
CA HIS A 8 5.06 -4.14 8.96
C HIS A 8 6.25 -3.19 8.76
N GLU A 9 7.16 -3.50 7.83
CA GLU A 9 8.28 -2.61 7.52
C GLU A 9 7.85 -1.33 6.81
N LEU A 10 6.83 -1.37 5.94
CA LEU A 10 6.23 -0.17 5.36
C LEU A 10 5.62 0.73 6.44
N GLN A 11 4.86 0.15 7.38
CA GLN A 11 4.25 0.89 8.49
C GLN A 11 5.31 1.52 9.41
N LYS A 12 6.42 0.82 9.68
CA LYS A 12 7.56 1.39 10.40
C LYS A 12 8.15 2.59 9.67
N LEU A 13 8.34 2.48 8.35
CA LEU A 13 8.88 3.56 7.55
C LEU A 13 7.96 4.79 7.62
N GLU A 14 6.65 4.61 7.47
CA GLU A 14 5.69 5.71 7.66
C GLU A 14 5.82 6.37 9.04
N SER A 15 6.00 5.56 10.10
CA SER A 15 6.23 6.06 11.46
C SER A 15 7.53 6.88 11.57
N CYS A 16 8.61 6.46 10.91
CA CYS A 16 9.84 7.25 10.81
C CYS A 16 9.63 8.60 10.09
N PHE A 17 8.65 8.68 9.19
CA PHE A 17 8.21 9.93 8.54
C PHE A 17 7.14 10.69 9.34
N GLY A 18 6.90 10.32 10.59
CA GLY A 18 6.03 11.05 11.51
C GLY A 18 4.56 10.61 11.51
N ARG A 19 4.21 9.50 10.85
CA ARG A 19 2.84 8.96 10.89
C ARG A 19 2.58 8.28 12.25
N ASP A 20 1.60 8.79 12.99
CA ASP A 20 1.08 8.17 14.22
C ASP A 20 -0.35 7.67 13.99
N ARG A 21 -0.50 6.36 13.80
CA ARG A 21 -1.79 5.71 13.53
C ARG A 21 -2.78 5.80 14.71
N THR A 22 -2.32 6.12 15.92
CA THR A 22 -3.17 6.26 17.11
C THR A 22 -3.76 7.67 17.24
N ARG A 23 -3.22 8.64 16.52
CA ARG A 23 -3.59 10.07 16.61
C ARG A 23 -4.01 10.68 15.28
N GLU A 24 -3.95 9.92 14.19
CA GLU A 24 -4.29 10.41 12.85
C GLU A 24 -5.80 10.52 12.64
N ASP A 25 -6.21 11.56 11.91
CA ASP A 25 -7.56 11.64 11.36
C ASP A 25 -7.74 10.62 10.24
N ARG A 26 -8.88 9.94 10.24
CA ARG A 26 -9.24 9.03 9.16
C ARG A 26 -9.34 9.81 7.85
N TRP A 27 -8.47 9.48 6.89
CA TRP A 27 -8.32 10.17 5.60
C TRP A 27 -7.76 11.61 5.69
N GLY A 28 -7.10 11.95 6.79
CA GLY A 28 -6.32 13.18 6.91
C GLY A 28 -5.06 13.18 6.05
N PRO A 29 -4.41 14.35 5.91
CA PRO A 29 -3.13 14.47 5.21
C PRO A 29 -2.05 13.65 5.90
N ARG A 30 -1.12 13.11 5.11
CA ARG A 30 -0.01 12.25 5.57
C ARG A 30 1.29 12.72 4.92
N SER A 31 2.38 12.67 5.68
CA SER A 31 3.72 12.92 5.14
C SER A 31 4.15 11.82 4.17
N LEU A 32 3.78 10.56 4.46
CA LEU A 32 4.06 9.39 3.66
C LEU A 32 2.92 8.37 3.83
N ASP A 33 2.47 7.78 2.72
CA ASP A 33 1.47 6.71 2.66
C ASP A 33 1.99 5.61 1.72
N LEU A 34 2.21 4.42 2.26
CA LEU A 34 2.78 3.27 1.54
C LEU A 34 1.77 2.13 1.48
N ASP A 35 1.20 1.92 0.29
CA ASP A 35 0.21 0.86 0.03
C ASP A 35 0.85 -0.37 -0.63
N LEU A 36 0.52 -1.57 -0.14
CA LEU A 36 0.78 -2.82 -0.87
C LEU A 36 -0.32 -3.04 -1.91
N LEU A 37 0.02 -2.88 -3.19
CA LEU A 37 -0.95 -2.98 -4.28
C LEU A 37 -1.28 -4.43 -4.68
N PHE A 38 -0.27 -5.29 -4.82
CA PHE A 38 -0.43 -6.72 -5.16
C PHE A 38 0.85 -7.49 -4.76
N TRP A 39 0.76 -8.82 -4.75
CA TRP A 39 1.90 -9.69 -4.48
C TRP A 39 1.82 -10.94 -5.36
N SER A 40 2.62 -10.98 -6.42
CA SER A 40 2.56 -12.04 -7.44
C SER A 40 1.12 -12.25 -7.93
N ASP A 41 0.69 -13.49 -8.11
CA ASP A 41 -0.66 -13.94 -8.46
C ASP A 41 -1.54 -14.24 -7.23
N PHE A 42 -1.06 -13.93 -6.00
CA PHE A 42 -1.79 -14.27 -4.79
C PHE A 42 -2.97 -13.33 -4.54
N ARG A 43 -4.11 -13.95 -4.20
CA ARG A 43 -5.22 -13.27 -3.53
C ARG A 43 -5.13 -13.54 -2.04
N PHE A 44 -5.31 -12.51 -1.25
CA PHE A 44 -5.24 -12.59 0.20
C PHE A 44 -6.31 -11.69 0.78
N ASP A 45 -7.16 -12.21 1.64
CA ASP A 45 -8.22 -11.43 2.27
C ASP A 45 -8.27 -11.76 3.75
N GLN A 46 -7.56 -10.94 4.53
CA GLN A 46 -7.53 -11.03 5.98
C GLN A 46 -7.70 -9.64 6.59
N ALA A 47 -8.18 -9.59 7.83
CA ALA A 47 -8.45 -8.33 8.52
C ALA A 47 -7.27 -7.33 8.51
N LEU A 48 -6.03 -7.83 8.50
CA LEU A 48 -4.82 -7.00 8.50
C LEU A 48 -4.33 -6.61 7.10
N LEU A 49 -4.70 -7.34 6.05
CA LEU A 49 -4.20 -7.13 4.69
C LEU A 49 -5.14 -7.78 3.66
N THR A 50 -5.57 -6.99 2.68
CA THR A 50 -6.29 -7.47 1.50
C THR A 50 -5.46 -7.19 0.25
N LEU A 51 -5.21 -8.21 -0.56
CA LEU A 51 -4.47 -8.15 -1.82
C LEU A 51 -5.22 -8.89 -2.95
N PRO A 52 -5.25 -8.34 -4.18
CA PRO A 52 -4.81 -6.99 -4.55
C PRO A 52 -5.57 -5.90 -3.77
N HIS A 53 -4.97 -4.72 -3.61
CA HIS A 53 -5.57 -3.63 -2.84
C HIS A 53 -6.99 -3.35 -3.35
N PRO A 54 -8.04 -3.44 -2.51
CA PRO A 54 -9.42 -3.61 -2.98
C PRO A 54 -9.94 -2.43 -3.80
N ARG A 55 -9.35 -1.24 -3.63
CA ARG A 55 -9.73 -0.01 -4.34
C ARG A 55 -8.71 0.46 -5.36
N LEU A 56 -7.72 -0.36 -5.74
CA LEU A 56 -6.65 0.05 -6.66
C LEU A 56 -7.23 0.53 -8.01
N HIS A 57 -8.25 -0.17 -8.49
CA HIS A 57 -8.92 0.08 -9.78
C HIS A 57 -9.81 1.33 -9.79
N LEU A 58 -10.01 1.96 -8.63
CA LEU A 58 -10.84 3.16 -8.47
C LEU A 58 -10.00 4.44 -8.34
N ARG A 59 -8.66 4.34 -8.38
CA ARG A 59 -7.74 5.44 -8.06
C ARG A 59 -6.81 5.71 -9.24
N SER A 60 -7.13 6.71 -10.06
CA SER A 60 -6.31 7.10 -11.22
C SER A 60 -4.87 7.43 -10.83
N PHE A 61 -4.68 8.14 -9.70
CA PHE A 61 -3.36 8.47 -9.15
C PHE A 61 -2.52 7.26 -8.73
N VAL A 62 -3.11 6.07 -8.65
CA VAL A 62 -2.39 4.79 -8.46
C VAL A 62 -2.19 4.09 -9.80
N LEU A 63 -3.23 4.05 -10.64
CA LEU A 63 -3.22 3.32 -11.91
C LEU A 63 -2.25 3.91 -12.93
N GLU A 64 -2.21 5.23 -13.08
CA GLU A 64 -1.33 5.90 -14.04
C GLU A 64 0.16 5.63 -13.74
N PRO A 65 0.66 5.86 -12.51
CA PRO A 65 2.04 5.49 -12.17
C PRO A 65 2.31 3.98 -12.26
N LEU A 66 1.32 3.15 -11.90
CA LEU A 66 1.48 1.69 -11.97
C LEU A 66 1.64 1.22 -13.41
N LEU A 67 0.84 1.73 -14.34
CA LEU A 67 0.96 1.40 -15.76
C LEU A 67 2.34 1.78 -16.30
N GLU A 68 2.84 2.96 -15.93
CA GLU A 68 4.18 3.41 -16.34
C GLU A 68 5.28 2.52 -15.75
N ALA A 69 5.19 2.14 -14.47
CA ALA A 69 6.11 1.20 -13.85
C ALA A 69 6.05 -0.20 -14.50
N MET A 70 4.86 -0.64 -14.91
CA MET A 70 4.65 -1.94 -15.54
C MET A 70 5.07 -1.99 -17.01
N ARG A 71 5.16 -0.85 -17.71
CA ARG A 71 5.66 -0.78 -19.10
C ARG A 71 7.08 -1.34 -19.27
N ILE A 72 7.88 -1.39 -18.21
CA ILE A 72 9.24 -1.96 -18.24
C ILE A 72 9.21 -3.49 -18.28
N PHE A 73 8.07 -4.11 -17.97
CA PHE A 73 7.89 -5.56 -17.88
C PHE A 73 7.11 -6.15 -19.07
N ILE A 74 6.79 -5.34 -20.08
CA ILE A 74 6.14 -5.72 -21.34
C ILE A 74 7.09 -5.40 -22.48
#